data_AF-A0A2D5B644-F1
#
_entry.id   AF-A0A2D5B644-F1
#
_cell.length_a   1.000
_cell.length_b   1.000
_cell.length_c   1.000
_cell.angle_alpha   90.00
_cell.angle_beta   90.00
_cell.angle_gamma   90.00
#
_symmetry.space_group_name_H-M   'P 1'
#
loop_
_entity.id
_entity.type
_entity.pdbx_description
1 polymer ?
#
loop_
_entity_poly.entity_id
_entity_poly.type
_entity_poly.pdbx_seq_one_letter_code
_entity_poly.pdbx_strand_id
1 'polypeptide(L)'
;MPPSLKTCFLMPCLLMAGCDPLINIEGAYFPSWLVSGISGVFGTILLHILFLKMGVDEHLWPRPLVYFSCFVLLTFTTWLVLYAS
;
A
#
# COMPACT_ATOMS: atom_id res chain seq x y z
N MET A 1 19.14 9.83 -50.64
CA MET A 1 20.05 8.79 -50.11
C MET A 1 19.43 8.33 -48.79
N PRO A 2 18.84 7.11 -48.73
CA PRO A 2 17.90 6.74 -47.67
C PRO A 2 18.61 6.56 -46.31
N PRO A 3 17.94 6.92 -45.19
CA PRO A 3 18.51 6.76 -43.86
C PRO A 3 18.77 5.26 -43.58
N SER A 4 19.97 4.99 -43.07
CA SER A 4 20.51 3.64 -42.86
C SER A 4 19.59 2.75 -42.00
N LEU A 5 19.30 1.57 -42.54
CA LEU A 5 18.59 0.41 -41.96
C LEU A 5 18.98 0.09 -40.49
N LYS A 6 20.21 0.43 -40.08
CA LYS A 6 20.74 0.16 -38.73
C LYS A 6 20.02 0.95 -37.64
N THR A 7 19.55 2.16 -37.93
CA THR A 7 18.89 3.01 -36.93
C THR A 7 17.47 2.54 -36.62
N CYS A 8 16.84 1.81 -37.55
CA CYS A 8 15.46 1.32 -37.42
C CYS A 8 15.35 0.13 -36.45
N PHE A 9 16.42 -0.67 -36.30
CA PHE A 9 16.43 -1.85 -35.41
C PHE A 9 16.77 -1.54 -33.94
N LEU A 10 17.32 -0.37 -33.65
CA LEU A 10 17.62 0.05 -32.26
C LEU A 10 16.37 0.51 -31.52
N MET A 11 15.33 0.97 -32.25
CA MET A 11 14.12 1.54 -31.69
C MET A 11 13.17 0.50 -31.04
N PRO A 12 12.95 -0.71 -31.62
CA PRO A 12 12.10 -1.74 -31.01
C PRO A 12 12.73 -2.35 -29.74
N CYS A 13 14.06 -2.40 -29.64
CA CYS A 13 14.75 -2.92 -28.46
C CYS A 13 14.53 -2.04 -27.21
N LEU A 14 14.43 -0.71 -27.38
CA LEU A 14 14.09 0.19 -26.27
C LEU A 14 12.63 0.02 -25.82
N LEU A 15 11.72 -0.34 -26.73
CA LEU A 15 10.31 -0.57 -26.44
C LEU A 15 10.06 -1.93 -25.77
N MET A 16 10.90 -2.95 -26.05
CA MET A 16 10.82 -4.28 -25.41
C MET A 16 11.52 -4.37 -24.04
N ALA A 17 12.30 -3.36 -23.63
CA ALA A 17 12.84 -3.29 -22.27
C ALA A 17 11.76 -3.11 -21.17
N GLY A 18 10.50 -2.87 -21.57
CA GLY A 18 9.34 -2.77 -20.68
C GLY A 18 8.42 -4.00 -20.68
N CYS A 19 8.84 -5.16 -21.19
CA CYS A 19 7.98 -6.36 -21.28
C CYS A 19 7.99 -7.25 -20.02
N ASP A 20 8.56 -6.78 -18.92
CA ASP A 20 8.27 -7.26 -17.56
C ASP A 20 8.96 -6.29 -16.58
N PRO A 21 8.43 -5.07 -16.37
CA PRO A 21 8.85 -4.28 -15.23
C PRO A 21 8.12 -4.88 -14.04
N LEU A 22 8.44 -6.14 -13.70
CA LEU A 22 8.20 -6.68 -12.39
C LEU A 22 9.15 -5.90 -11.46
N ILE A 23 8.80 -4.64 -11.21
CA ILE A 23 9.41 -3.84 -10.17
C ILE A 23 9.04 -4.60 -8.91
N ASN A 24 10.00 -5.41 -8.46
CA ASN A 24 9.99 -6.06 -7.18
C ASN A 24 10.13 -4.94 -6.15
N ILE A 25 9.02 -4.26 -5.85
CA ILE A 25 8.88 -3.58 -4.57
C ILE A 25 9.03 -4.68 -3.54
N GLU A 26 10.05 -4.58 -2.69
CA GLU A 26 10.31 -5.55 -1.63
C GLU A 26 9.01 -5.74 -0.80
N GLY A 27 8.32 -6.87 -0.98
CA GLY A 27 6.94 -7.11 -0.51
C GLY A 27 5.86 -7.32 -1.59
N ALA A 28 6.20 -7.30 -2.87
CA ALA A 28 5.29 -7.64 -3.97
C ALA A 28 5.18 -9.16 -4.20
N TYR A 29 6.23 -9.92 -3.90
CA TYR A 29 6.22 -11.39 -3.98
C TYR A 29 5.49 -12.06 -2.80
N PHE A 30 5.48 -11.42 -1.64
CA PHE A 30 4.77 -11.85 -0.44
C PHE A 30 4.02 -10.64 0.11
N PRO A 31 2.68 -10.60 0.09
CA PRO A 31 1.90 -9.37 0.14
C PRO A 31 1.82 -8.83 1.58
N SER A 32 2.96 -8.38 2.11
CA SER A 32 3.15 -7.86 3.47
C SER A 32 2.29 -6.63 3.74
N TRP A 33 2.14 -5.79 2.72
CA TRP A 33 1.26 -4.62 2.71
C TRP A 33 -0.24 -5.00 2.81
N LEU A 34 -0.64 -6.14 2.24
CA LEU A 34 -2.01 -6.67 2.41
C LEU A 34 -2.18 -7.20 3.83
N VAL A 35 -1.22 -7.95 4.37
CA VAL A 35 -1.31 -8.47 5.73
C VAL A 35 -1.37 -7.33 6.75
N SER A 36 -0.49 -6.33 6.62
CA SER A 36 -0.49 -5.15 7.51
C SER A 36 -1.77 -4.32 7.32
N GLY A 37 -2.20 -4.07 6.08
CA GLY A 37 -3.45 -3.35 5.81
C GLY A 37 -4.68 -4.06 6.37
N ILE A 38 -4.81 -5.36 6.15
CA ILE A 38 -5.91 -6.17 6.70
C ILE A 38 -5.90 -6.13 8.23
N SER A 39 -4.72 -6.30 8.84
CA SER A 39 -4.59 -6.21 10.31
C SER A 39 -5.03 -4.83 10.84
N GLY A 40 -4.68 -3.76 10.12
CA GLY A 40 -5.09 -2.39 10.44
C GLY A 40 -6.59 -2.20 10.35
N VAL A 41 -7.25 -2.78 9.32
CA VAL A 41 -8.72 -2.75 9.18
C VAL A 41 -9.36 -3.44 10.38
N PHE A 42 -8.95 -4.67 10.70
CA PHE A 42 -9.51 -5.42 11.83
C PHE A 42 -9.32 -4.69 13.16
N GLY A 43 -8.13 -4.13 13.40
CA GLY A 43 -7.87 -3.35 14.61
C GLY A 43 -8.71 -2.08 14.68
N THR A 44 -8.94 -1.40 13.54
CA THR A 44 -9.78 -0.19 13.49
C THR A 44 -11.24 -0.50 13.75
N ILE A 45 -11.75 -1.62 13.20
CA ILE A 45 -13.12 -2.09 13.47
C ILE A 45 -13.28 -2.40 14.96
N LEU A 46 -12.30 -3.07 15.58
CA LEU A 46 -12.34 -3.39 17.00
C LEU A 46 -12.34 -2.13 17.86
N LEU A 47 -11.48 -1.14 17.53
CA LEU A 47 -11.47 0.16 18.19
C LEU A 47 -12.80 0.91 18.01
N HIS A 48 -13.40 0.87 16.82
CA HIS A 48 -14.71 1.45 16.56
C HIS A 48 -15.80 0.84 17.45
N ILE A 49 -15.82 -0.49 17.57
CA ILE A 49 -16.77 -1.16 18.46
C ILE A 49 -16.54 -0.76 19.92
N LEU A 50 -15.27 -0.63 20.35
CA LEU A 50 -14.94 -0.19 21.70
C LEU A 50 -15.37 1.26 21.96
N PHE A 51 -15.14 2.19 21.02
CA PHE A 51 -15.57 3.58 21.16
C PHE A 51 -17.09 3.74 21.20
N LEU A 52 -17.80 2.95 20.39
CA LEU A 52 -19.26 2.89 20.45
C LEU A 52 -19.74 2.38 21.82
N LYS A 53 -19.11 1.35 22.37
CA LYS A 53 -19.45 0.83 23.71
C LYS A 53 -19.12 1.83 24.82
N MET A 54 -18.09 2.65 24.65
CA MET A 54 -17.69 3.68 25.62
C MET A 54 -18.50 4.98 25.48
N GLY A 55 -19.33 5.12 24.45
CA GLY A 55 -20.13 6.34 24.22
C GLY A 55 -19.32 7.57 23.82
N VAL A 56 -18.06 7.38 23.40
CA VAL A 56 -17.14 8.49 23.08
C VAL A 56 -17.41 9.07 21.69
N ASP A 57 -18.10 8.34 20.82
CA ASP A 57 -18.42 8.75 19.44
C ASP A 57 -19.12 10.11 19.34
N GLU A 58 -19.89 10.51 20.35
CA GLU A 58 -20.63 11.78 20.34
C GLU A 58 -19.71 13.01 20.33
N HIS A 59 -18.49 12.91 20.86
CA HIS A 59 -17.53 14.03 20.95
C HIS A 59 -16.43 13.99 19.88
N LEU A 60 -16.35 12.90 19.11
CA LEU A 60 -15.27 12.67 18.13
C LEU A 60 -15.61 13.35 16.79
N TRP A 61 -15.50 14.66 16.68
CA TRP A 61 -15.65 15.37 15.40
C TRP A 61 -14.30 15.89 14.90
N PRO A 62 -13.80 15.52 13.70
CA PRO A 62 -14.43 14.70 12.64
C PRO A 62 -14.14 13.19 12.72
N ARG A 63 -15.20 12.34 12.81
CA ARG A 63 -15.09 10.87 12.91
C ARG A 63 -14.25 10.21 11.81
N PRO A 64 -14.41 10.53 10.51
CA PRO A 64 -13.70 9.82 9.45
C PRO A 64 -12.17 9.96 9.59
N LEU A 65 -11.71 11.14 10.03
CA LEU A 65 -10.29 11.43 10.17
C LEU A 65 -9.66 10.66 11.33
N VAL A 66 -10.39 10.53 12.45
CA VAL A 66 -9.91 9.78 13.62
C VAL A 66 -9.78 8.30 13.28
N TYR A 67 -10.83 7.70 12.70
CA TYR A 67 -10.79 6.30 12.32
C TYR A 67 -9.76 6.02 11.23
N PHE A 68 -9.60 6.93 10.27
CA PHE A 68 -8.54 6.82 9.26
C PHE A 68 -7.14 6.91 9.89
N SER A 69 -6.94 7.81 10.85
CA SER A 69 -5.67 7.91 11.57
C SER A 69 -5.37 6.65 12.38
N CYS A 70 -6.37 6.08 13.07
CA CYS A 70 -6.23 4.79 13.75
C CYS A 70 -5.87 3.66 12.78
N PHE A 71 -6.52 3.61 11.62
CA PHE A 71 -6.23 2.63 10.57
C PHE A 71 -4.78 2.73 10.09
N VAL A 72 -4.33 3.95 9.77
CA VAL A 72 -2.95 4.22 9.35
C VAL A 72 -1.97 3.82 10.44
N LEU A 73 -2.19 4.26 11.68
CA LEU A 73 -1.33 3.93 12.82
C LEU A 73 -1.20 2.42 13.02
N LEU A 74 -2.32 1.69 13.01
CA LEU A 74 -2.30 0.24 13.20
C LEU A 74 -1.62 -0.47 12.02
N THR A 75 -1.90 -0.05 10.79
CA THR A 75 -1.26 -0.60 9.58
C THR A 75 0.25 -0.42 9.62
N PHE A 76 0.74 0.79 9.94
CA PHE A 76 2.17 1.07 10.06
C PHE A 76 2.79 0.39 11.27
N THR A 77 2.10 0.32 12.41
CA THR A 77 2.60 -0.37 13.61
C THR A 77 2.78 -1.86 13.33
N THR A 78 1.78 -2.53 12.75
CA THR A 78 1.91 -3.94 12.37
C THR A 78 3.02 -4.13 11.36
N TRP A 79 3.16 -3.21 10.40
CA TRP A 79 4.23 -3.30 9.41
C TRP A 79 5.62 -3.18 10.06
N LEU A 80 5.82 -2.20 10.96
CA LEU A 80 7.07 -2.03 11.69
C LEU A 80 7.40 -3.24 12.58
N VAL A 81 6.41 -3.78 13.28
CA VAL A 81 6.61 -4.91 14.21
C VAL A 81 6.89 -6.22 13.49
N LEU A 82 6.27 -6.47 12.33
CA LEU A 82 6.39 -7.76 11.62
C LEU A 82 7.47 -7.76 10.54
N TYR A 83 7.79 -6.61 9.94
CA TYR A 83 8.67 -6.53 8.77
C TYR A 83 9.89 -5.63 8.96
N ALA A 84 9.87 -4.68 9.92
CA ALA A 84 11.01 -3.80 10.17
C ALA A 84 11.89 -4.25 11.36
N SER A 85 11.60 -5.41 11.95
CA SER A 85 12.41 -6.09 12.98
C SER A 85 13.38 -7.09 12.35
#